data_AF-A0A7C1AP17-F1
#
_entry.id   AF-A0A7C1AP17-F1
#
_cell.length_a   1.000
_cell.length_b   1.000
_cell.length_c   1.000
_cell.angle_alpha   90.00
_cell.angle_beta   90.00
_cell.angle_gamma   90.00
#
_symmetry.space_group_name_H-M   'P 1'
#
loop_
_entity.id
_entity.type
_entity.pdbx_description
1 polymer ?
#
loop_
_entity_poly.entity_id
_entity_poly.type
_entity_poly.pdbx_seq_one_letter_code
_entity_poly.pdbx_strand_id
1 'polypeptide(L)' 'MGWDPVQYLAFGSERLQPALDLLARVPLDAPGAVVDLGCGPGNVTRALKARWPEAKITGVDGSPEMLARA' A
#
# COMPACT_ATOMS: atom_id res chain seq x y z
N MET A 1 16.25 11.47 -17.96
CA MET A 1 16.19 11.64 -16.50
C MET A 1 15.40 10.47 -15.96
N GLY A 2 16.10 9.45 -15.45
CA GLY A 2 15.52 8.22 -14.96
C GLY A 2 15.10 8.35 -13.50
N TRP A 3 14.00 7.71 -13.17
CA TRP A 3 13.45 7.60 -11.82
C TRP A 3 14.44 6.85 -10.89
N ASP A 4 14.67 7.38 -9.68
CA ASP A 4 15.60 6.79 -8.69
C ASP A 4 14.82 6.07 -7.55
N PRO A 5 14.83 4.73 -7.52
CA PRO A 5 14.18 3.94 -6.47
C PRO A 5 14.75 4.17 -5.08
N VAL A 6 16.02 4.57 -4.97
CA VAL A 6 16.73 4.74 -3.69
C VAL A 6 16.27 6.01 -2.99
N GLN A 7 16.09 7.11 -3.73
CA GLN A 7 15.45 8.33 -3.19
C GLN A 7 13.96 8.11 -2.87
N TYR A 8 13.26 7.26 -3.61
CA TYR A 8 11.85 6.95 -3.33
C TYR A 8 11.67 6.21 -1.99
N LEU A 9 12.60 5.31 -1.65
CA LEU A 9 12.57 4.54 -0.40
C LEU A 9 13.07 5.33 0.82
N ALA A 10 13.86 6.39 0.63
CA ALA A 10 14.46 7.18 1.71
C ALA A 10 13.44 7.88 2.62
N PHE A 11 12.20 8.10 2.16
CA PHE A 11 11.11 8.75 2.91
C PHE A 11 9.92 7.81 3.20
N GLY A 12 10.16 6.50 3.26
CA GLY A 12 9.09 5.49 3.31
C GLY A 12 8.15 5.59 4.52
N SER A 13 8.65 6.00 5.69
CA SER A 13 7.86 6.10 6.93
C SER A 13 6.94 7.33 6.97
N GLU A 14 7.45 8.51 6.59
CA GLU A 14 6.67 9.75 6.56
C GLU A 14 5.54 9.72 5.52
N ARG A 15 5.72 8.96 4.43
CA ARG A 15 4.69 8.74 3.40
C ARG A 15 3.59 7.76 3.81
N LEU A 16 3.85 6.89 4.79
CA LEU A 16 2.86 5.90 5.23
C LEU A 16 1.81 6.52 6.15
N GLN A 17 2.18 7.52 6.96
CA GLN A 17 1.27 8.12 7.94
C GLN A 17 -0.02 8.68 7.32
N PRO A 18 0.00 9.46 6.22
CA PRO A 18 -1.24 9.92 5.58
C PRO A 18 -2.15 8.78 5.11
N ALA A 19 -1.57 7.67 4.63
CA ALA A 19 -2.34 6.51 4.19
C ALA A 19 -3.00 5.78 5.38
N LEU A 20 -2.29 5.68 6.52
CA LEU A 20 -2.85 5.10 7.75
C LEU A 20 -3.96 5.98 8.34
N ASP A 21 -3.78 7.29 8.34
CA ASP A 21 -4.79 8.25 8.80
C ASP A 21 -6.06 8.16 7.95
N LEU A 22 -5.92 7.99 6.63
CA LEU A 22 -7.05 7.76 5.72
C LEU A 22 -7.71 6.41 5.99
N LEU A 23 -6.93 5.34 6.13
CA LEU A 23 -7.43 4.00 6.42
C LEU A 23 -8.23 3.97 7.73
N ALA A 24 -7.79 4.71 8.75
CA ALA A 24 -8.50 4.85 10.02
C ALA A 24 -9.93 5.39 9.86
N ARG A 25 -10.20 6.18 8.81
CA ARG A 25 -11.51 6.78 8.54
C ARG A 25 -12.46 5.91 7.72
N VAL A 26 -12.03 4.73 7.26
CA VAL A 26 -12.89 3.82 6.49
C VAL A 26 -13.81 3.04 7.45
N PRO A 27 -15.14 3.23 7.42
CA PRO A 27 -16.07 2.65 8.38
C PRO A 27 -16.51 1.25 7.94
N LEU A 28 -15.54 0.38 7.66
CA LEU A 28 -15.76 -1.02 7.32
C LEU A 28 -15.02 -1.91 8.31
N ASP A 29 -15.76 -2.81 8.95
CA ASP A 29 -15.20 -3.74 9.93
C ASP A 29 -14.63 -4.99 9.27
N ALA A 30 -15.34 -5.54 8.27
CA ALA A 30 -14.96 -6.79 7.61
C ALA A 30 -15.32 -6.79 6.11
N PRO A 31 -14.59 -6.04 5.25
CA PRO A 31 -14.79 -6.11 3.81
C PRO A 31 -14.35 -7.48 3.27
N GLY A 32 -15.10 -8.03 2.30
CA GLY A 32 -14.72 -9.29 1.64
C GLY A 32 -13.52 -9.15 0.69
N ALA A 33 -13.33 -7.96 0.10
CA ALA A 33 -12.23 -7.68 -0.82
C ALA A 33 -11.80 -6.21 -0.75
N VAL A 34 -10.51 -5.96 -0.97
CA VAL A 34 -9.89 -4.63 -0.99
C VAL A 34 -8.87 -4.56 -2.12
N VAL A 35 -8.86 -3.44 -2.85
CA VAL A 35 -7.90 -3.18 -3.93
C VAL A 35 -7.06 -1.96 -3.56
N ASP A 36 -5.74 -2.13 -3.53
CA ASP A 36 -4.75 -1.08 -3.30
C ASP A 36 -4.19 -0.60 -4.64
N LEU A 37 -4.62 0.58 -5.10
CA LEU A 37 -4.26 1.15 -6.40
C LEU A 37 -3.01 2.02 -6.27
N GLY A 38 -1.98 1.73 -7.05
CA GLY A 38 -0.66 2.33 -6.90
C GLY A 38 0.06 1.80 -5.66
N CYS A 39 0.00 0.48 -5.45
CA CYS A 39 0.46 -0.16 -4.21
C CYS A 39 1.97 -0.01 -3.96
N GLY A 40 2.75 0.34 -4.99
CA GLY A 40 4.20 0.47 -4.91
C GLY A 40 4.85 -0.80 -4.34
N PRO A 41 5.79 -0.68 -3.39
CA PRO A 41 6.44 -1.81 -2.72
C PRO A 41 5.58 -2.41 -1.58
N GLY A 42 4.26 -2.27 -1.61
CA GLY A 42 3.33 -3.01 -0.74
C GLY A 42 3.20 -2.51 0.70
N ASN A 43 3.72 -1.32 1.05
CA ASN A 43 3.67 -0.80 2.43
C ASN A 43 2.23 -0.64 2.95
N VAL A 44 1.36 -0.01 2.16
CA VAL A 44 -0.07 0.17 2.49
C VAL A 44 -0.81 -1.16 2.38
N THR A 45 -0.50 -1.98 1.37
CA THR A 45 -1.07 -3.32 1.18
C THR A 45 -0.90 -4.20 2.44
N ARG A 46 0.27 -4.14 3.09
CA ARG A 46 0.52 -4.85 4.37
C ARG A 46 -0.34 -4.31 5.50
N ALA A 47 -0.50 -3.00 5.62
CA ALA A 47 -1.38 -2.39 6.62
C ALA A 47 -2.85 -2.76 6.41
N LEU A 48 -3.31 -2.82 5.16
CA LEU A 48 -4.64 -3.29 4.80
C LEU A 48 -4.86 -4.75 5.22
N LYS A 49 -3.87 -5.63 4.96
CA LYS A 49 -3.94 -7.03 5.37
C LYS A 49 -3.92 -7.20 6.89
N ALA A 50 -3.18 -6.36 7.61
CA ALA A 50 -3.16 -6.36 9.07
C ALA A 50 -4.49 -5.90 9.68
N ARG A 51 -5.13 -4.88 9.09
CA ARG A 51 -6.44 -4.38 9.54
C ARG A 51 -7.58 -5.36 9.23
N TRP A 52 -7.56 -5.96 8.04
CA TRP A 52 -8.59 -6.89 7.58
C TRP A 52 -7.96 -8.23 7.17
N PRO A 53 -7.62 -9.10 8.14
CA PRO A 53 -6.94 -10.37 7.88
C PRO A 53 -7.73 -11.32 6.98
N GLU A 54 -9.06 -11.30 7.07
CA GLU A 54 -9.94 -12.17 6.28
C GLU A 54 -10.26 -11.62 4.88
N ALA A 55 -9.95 -10.35 4.62
CA ALA A 55 -10.21 -9.75 3.32
C ALA A 55 -9.24 -10.29 2.25
N LYS A 56 -9.76 -10.47 1.04
CA LYS A 56 -8.92 -10.65 -0.16
C LYS A 56 -8.32 -9.31 -0.56
N ILE A 57 -7.01 -9.16 -0.38
CA ILE A 57 -6.28 -7.93 -0.72
C ILE A 57 -5.59 -8.10 -2.08
N THR A 58 -5.78 -7.16 -3.00
CA THR A 58 -5.10 -7.12 -4.30
C THR A 58 -4.35 -5.79 -4.45
N GLY A 59 -3.03 -5.84 -4.62
CA GLY A 59 -2.23 -4.68 -5.02
C GLY A 59 -2.16 -4.54 -6.53
N VAL A 60 -2.32 -3.31 -7.04
CA VAL A 60 -2.17 -2.98 -8.46
C VAL A 60 -1.17 -1.84 -8.58
N ASP A 61 -0.14 -2.03 -9.40
CA ASP A 61 0.82 -0.97 -9.72
C ASP A 61 1.21 -1.05 -11.19
N GLY A 62 1.52 0.10 -11.79
CA GLY A 62 1.96 0.20 -13.18
C GLY A 62 3.46 -0.08 -13.36
N SER A 63 4.23 -0.12 -12.27
CA SER A 63 5.67 -0.37 -12.29
C SER A 63 5.99 -1.83 -11.94
N PRO A 64 6.51 -2.63 -12.90
CA PRO A 64 6.98 -3.99 -12.61
C PRO A 64 8.08 -4.03 -11.53
N GLU A 65 8.93 -2.99 -11.48
CA GLU A 65 10.01 -2.88 -10.50
C GLU A 65 9.48 -2.70 -9.07
N MET A 66 8.35 -2.00 -8.92
CA MET A 66 7.66 -1.86 -7.63
C MET A 66 6.97 -3.15 -7.21
N LEU A 67 6.26 -3.79 -8.13
CA LEU A 67 5.60 -5.07 -7.88
C LEU A 67 6.58 -6.16 -7.46
N ALA A 68 7.79 -6.17 -8.03
CA ALA A 68 8.85 -7.09 -7.62
C ALA A 68 9.33 -6.89 -6.18
N ARG A 69 9.02 -5.75 -5.54
CA ARG A 69 9.39 -5.40 -4.16
C ARG A 69 8.19 -5.42 -3.19
N ALA A 70 7.00 -5.76 -3.68
CA ALA A 70 5.74 -5.67 -2.93
C ALA A 70 5.60 -6.76 -1.86
#